data_AF-A0A7J0GZG9-F1
#
_entry.id   AF-A0A7J0GZG9-F1
#
_cell.length_a   1.000
_cell.length_b   1.000
_cell.length_c   1.000
_cell.angle_alpha   90.00
_cell.angle_beta   90.00
_cell.angle_gamma   90.00
#
_symmetry.space_group_name_H-M   'P 1'
#
loop_
_entity.id
_entity.type
_entity.pdbx_description
1 polymer ?
#
loop_
_entity_poly.entity_id
_entity_poly.type
_entity_poly.pdbx_seq_one_letter_code
_entity_poly.pdbx_strand_id
1 'polypeptide(L)'
;MIEKNGSGHVERTKGGFITMPFIFSNEACEKLAVVGFGTNMISYLTRELHMPITKAANTLTNFGGTSSLTPLLGAFLADAYAGRFWIITVASVIYQIVESLSLNKCILAGMTCLTISAVLPQLRPPPCNPNLVCQQANTGQLGILYFSLLLAAVGAGGIRPCVVAFGADQFNETDPKQKTKTWKFFNWYYFCMGASILVAVTVVVYIQDNIGWGWGLGIPTMAMFLSIIAFIIGYPMYRNLDPAGSPFTRLVQVCVAAFKKRNLHMVSDPKLLYENRELDASISVAGKLLHTEHMK
;
A
#
# COMPACT_ATOMS: atom_id res chain seq x y z
N MET A 1 41.30 -8.77 -17.14
CA MET A 1 42.04 -9.00 -15.89
C MET A 1 41.55 -7.97 -14.90
N ILE A 2 40.78 -8.37 -13.91
CA ILE A 2 40.31 -7.48 -12.83
C ILE A 2 40.90 -8.08 -11.54
N GLU A 3 41.72 -7.29 -10.86
CA GLU A 3 42.37 -7.60 -9.61
C GLU A 3 41.38 -8.08 -8.55
N LYS A 4 41.61 -9.31 -8.06
CA LYS A 4 41.14 -9.75 -6.76
C LYS A 4 42.13 -9.24 -5.72
N ASN A 5 41.72 -8.26 -4.91
CA ASN A 5 42.33 -8.02 -3.61
C ASN A 5 41.30 -8.28 -2.50
N GLY A 6 41.69 -9.15 -1.58
CA GLY A 6 40.84 -9.69 -0.54
C GLY A 6 40.58 -8.72 0.61
N SER A 7 39.34 -8.73 1.09
CA SER A 7 39.07 -8.60 2.53
C SER A 7 37.90 -9.56 2.84
N GLY A 8 38.14 -10.48 3.77
CA GLY A 8 37.17 -11.47 4.22
C GLY A 8 36.14 -10.86 5.16
N HIS A 9 35.32 -9.94 4.66
CA HIS A 9 34.01 -9.72 5.28
C HIS A 9 33.08 -10.82 4.77
N VAL A 10 32.63 -11.70 5.67
CA VAL A 10 31.41 -12.47 5.44
C VAL A 10 30.30 -11.43 5.30
N GLU A 11 30.04 -10.94 4.08
CA GLU A 11 28.83 -10.18 3.81
C GLU A 11 27.68 -11.10 4.19
N ARG A 12 27.00 -10.80 5.30
CA ARG A 12 25.74 -11.45 5.63
C ARG A 12 24.87 -11.37 4.38
N THR A 13 24.46 -12.53 3.85
CA THR A 13 23.55 -12.61 2.73
C THR A 13 22.26 -11.88 3.10
N LYS A 14 22.11 -10.66 2.60
CA LYS A 14 20.90 -9.84 2.78
C LYS A 14 19.78 -10.42 1.92
N GLY A 15 18.56 -10.45 2.46
CA GLY A 15 17.38 -11.03 1.80
C GLY A 15 17.20 -12.53 2.03
N GLY A 16 16.24 -13.13 1.33
CA GLY A 16 15.85 -14.54 1.48
C GLY A 16 14.77 -14.80 2.55
N PHE A 17 14.61 -16.06 2.96
CA PHE A 17 13.49 -16.49 3.83
C PHE A 17 13.48 -15.83 5.21
N ILE A 18 14.60 -15.25 5.67
CA ILE A 18 14.73 -14.67 7.00
C ILE A 18 13.94 -13.35 7.15
N THR A 19 13.63 -12.69 6.04
CA THR A 19 12.86 -11.43 6.00
C THR A 19 11.36 -11.67 5.89
N MET A 20 10.96 -12.89 5.52
CA MET A 20 9.56 -13.28 5.31
C MET A 20 8.64 -13.04 6.50
N PRO A 21 8.99 -13.42 7.75
CA PRO A 21 8.07 -13.26 8.87
C PRO A 21 7.68 -11.80 9.11
N PHE A 22 8.62 -10.88 8.94
CA PHE A 22 8.38 -9.44 9.10
C PHE A 22 7.46 -8.89 7.98
N ILE A 23 7.72 -9.29 6.74
CA ILE A 23 6.91 -8.87 5.57
C ILE A 23 5.48 -9.42 5.67
N PHE A 24 5.33 -10.70 6.02
CA PHE A 24 4.02 -11.33 6.12
C PHE A 24 3.23 -10.88 7.34
N SER A 25 3.88 -10.63 8.48
CA SER A 25 3.20 -10.01 9.61
C SER A 25 2.63 -8.65 9.23
N ASN A 26 3.41 -7.82 8.53
CA ASN A 26 2.98 -6.48 8.13
C ASN A 26 1.82 -6.53 7.13
N GLU A 27 1.89 -7.40 6.12
CA GLU A 27 0.79 -7.59 5.17
C GLU A 27 -0.47 -8.15 5.85
N ALA A 28 -0.31 -9.14 6.73
CA ALA A 28 -1.43 -9.73 7.46
C ALA A 28 -2.16 -8.69 8.32
N CYS A 29 -1.40 -7.88 9.06
CA CYS A 29 -1.96 -6.81 9.89
C CYS A 29 -2.64 -5.71 9.05
N GLU A 30 -2.07 -5.32 7.91
CA GLU A 30 -2.72 -4.37 6.98
C GLU A 30 -4.04 -4.93 6.47
N LYS A 31 -4.06 -6.20 6.05
CA LYS A 31 -5.26 -6.87 5.54
C LYS A 31 -6.33 -6.98 6.61
N LEU A 32 -5.96 -7.35 7.85
CA LEU A 32 -6.87 -7.38 8.98
C LEU A 32 -7.54 -6.02 9.21
N ALA A 33 -6.75 -4.94 9.19
CA ALA A 33 -7.25 -3.59 9.42
C ALA A 33 -8.16 -3.12 8.28
N VAL A 34 -7.72 -3.21 7.03
CA VAL A 34 -8.49 -2.64 5.90
C VAL A 34 -9.70 -3.50 5.55
N VAL A 35 -9.55 -4.82 5.52
CA VAL A 35 -10.69 -5.70 5.20
C VAL A 35 -11.68 -5.70 6.36
N GLY A 36 -11.21 -5.81 7.60
CA GLY A 36 -12.09 -5.79 8.78
C GLY A 36 -12.84 -4.47 8.95
N PHE A 37 -12.23 -3.33 8.60
CA PHE A 37 -12.93 -2.06 8.56
C PHE A 37 -13.88 -1.95 7.36
N GLY A 38 -13.42 -2.32 6.17
CA GLY A 38 -14.19 -2.17 4.93
C GLY A 38 -15.45 -3.02 4.88
N THR A 39 -15.42 -4.23 5.43
CA THR A 39 -16.55 -5.17 5.40
C THR A 39 -17.72 -4.70 6.27
N ASN A 40 -17.44 -4.07 7.41
CA ASN A 40 -18.48 -3.62 8.33
C ASN A 40 -18.75 -2.11 8.28
N MET A 41 -18.11 -1.38 7.36
CA MET A 41 -18.24 0.08 7.27
C MET A 41 -19.71 0.53 7.05
N ILE A 42 -20.52 -0.19 6.27
CA ILE A 42 -21.94 0.18 6.09
C ILE A 42 -22.68 0.16 7.43
N SER A 43 -22.43 -0.87 8.25
CA SER A 43 -23.00 -0.98 9.60
C SER A 43 -22.57 0.19 10.46
N TYR A 44 -21.29 0.57 10.43
CA TYR A 44 -20.78 1.75 11.15
C TYR A 44 -21.50 3.04 10.74
N LEU A 45 -21.59 3.30 9.43
CA LEU A 45 -22.17 4.54 8.90
C LEU A 45 -23.68 4.64 9.18
N THR A 46 -24.38 3.51 9.20
CA THR A 46 -25.84 3.46 9.39
C THR A 46 -26.24 3.42 10.87
N ARG A 47 -25.55 2.61 11.69
CA ARG A 47 -25.86 2.44 13.12
C ARG A 47 -25.21 3.52 13.99
N GLU A 48 -23.96 3.89 13.72
CA GLU A 48 -23.23 4.81 14.62
C GLU A 48 -23.35 6.27 14.19
N LEU A 49 -23.42 6.54 12.89
CA LEU A 49 -23.55 7.89 12.33
C LEU A 49 -24.98 8.25 11.89
N HIS A 50 -25.93 7.31 12.01
CA HIS A 50 -27.34 7.47 11.61
C HIS A 50 -27.51 7.97 10.16
N MET A 51 -26.61 7.61 9.25
CA MET A 51 -26.75 7.97 7.84
C MET A 51 -27.75 7.06 7.13
N PRO A 52 -28.50 7.60 6.14
CA PRO A 52 -29.33 6.76 5.29
C PRO A 52 -28.46 5.80 4.48
N ILE A 53 -28.94 4.56 4.31
CA ILE A 53 -28.23 3.46 3.65
C ILE A 53 -27.70 3.87 2.27
N THR A 54 -28.46 4.68 1.51
CA THR A 54 -28.06 5.18 0.20
C THR A 54 -26.81 6.07 0.24
N LYS A 55 -26.69 6.97 1.23
CA LYS A 55 -25.49 7.82 1.41
C LYS A 55 -24.31 7.00 1.93
N ALA A 56 -24.55 6.02 2.80
CA ALA A 56 -23.53 5.12 3.31
C ALA A 56 -22.93 4.26 2.19
N ALA A 57 -23.76 3.70 1.32
CA ALA A 57 -23.32 2.92 0.16
C ALA A 57 -22.49 3.76 -0.82
N ASN A 58 -22.94 4.98 -1.14
CA ASN A 58 -22.17 5.90 -1.99
C ASN A 58 -20.82 6.26 -1.37
N THR A 59 -20.77 6.49 -0.05
CA THR A 59 -19.52 6.75 0.66
C THR A 59 -18.56 5.57 0.56
N LEU A 60 -19.04 4.34 0.77
CA LEU A 60 -18.22 3.14 0.66
C LEU A 60 -17.69 2.93 -0.76
N THR A 61 -18.54 3.08 -1.78
CA THR A 61 -18.14 2.94 -3.18
C THR A 61 -17.12 4.00 -3.59
N ASN A 62 -17.32 5.26 -3.18
CA ASN A 62 -16.36 6.35 -3.45
C ASN A 62 -15.03 6.10 -2.76
N PHE A 63 -15.05 5.62 -1.52
CA PHE A 63 -13.85 5.22 -0.78
C PHE A 63 -13.12 4.05 -1.48
N GLY A 64 -13.85 3.01 -1.89
CA GLY A 64 -13.29 1.88 -2.63
C GLY A 64 -12.66 2.30 -3.96
N GLY A 65 -13.30 3.20 -4.70
CA GLY A 65 -12.76 3.78 -5.92
C GLY A 65 -11.48 4.59 -5.67
N THR A 66 -11.48 5.46 -4.67
CA THR A 66 -10.31 6.27 -4.28
C THR A 66 -9.14 5.38 -3.83
N SER A 67 -9.43 4.36 -3.02
CA SER A 67 -8.43 3.38 -2.56
C SER A 67 -7.86 2.53 -3.70
N SER A 68 -8.57 2.37 -4.81
CA SER A 68 -8.10 1.64 -5.99
C SER A 68 -7.21 2.49 -6.89
N LEU A 69 -7.40 3.82 -6.89
CA LEU A 69 -6.58 4.77 -7.64
C LEU A 69 -5.28 5.13 -6.91
N THR A 70 -5.31 5.17 -5.58
CA THR A 70 -4.15 5.57 -4.78
C THR A 70 -2.89 4.71 -5.04
N PRO A 71 -2.95 3.38 -5.22
CA PRO A 71 -1.79 2.57 -5.57
C PRO A 71 -0.99 3.06 -6.77
N LEU A 72 -1.64 3.67 -7.77
CA LEU A 72 -0.95 4.23 -8.93
C LEU A 72 -0.03 5.39 -8.53
N LEU A 73 -0.52 6.28 -7.65
CA LEU A 73 0.27 7.39 -7.12
C LEU A 73 1.38 6.89 -6.19
N GLY A 74 1.08 5.91 -5.33
CA GLY A 74 2.05 5.32 -4.42
C GLY A 74 3.20 4.64 -5.16
N ALA A 75 2.88 3.81 -6.16
CA ALA A 75 3.87 3.14 -7.01
C ALA A 75 4.71 4.15 -7.82
N PHE A 76 4.07 5.17 -8.40
CA PHE A 76 4.78 6.23 -9.11
C PHE A 76 5.83 6.92 -8.25
N LEU A 77 5.46 7.34 -7.03
CA LEU A 77 6.38 7.99 -6.10
C LEU A 77 7.51 7.05 -5.65
N ALA A 78 7.20 5.76 -5.45
CA ALA A 78 8.16 4.75 -5.03
C ALA A 78 9.23 4.48 -6.09
N ASP A 79 8.81 4.35 -7.35
CA ASP A 79 9.71 4.06 -8.46
C ASP A 79 10.44 5.31 -8.99
N ALA A 80 9.90 6.52 -8.80
CA ALA A 80 10.46 7.75 -9.36
C ALA A 80 11.49 8.47 -8.45
N TYR A 81 11.30 8.50 -7.12
CA TYR A 81 12.06 9.41 -6.25
C TYR A 81 12.80 8.73 -5.10
N ALA A 82 12.12 7.93 -4.28
CA ALA A 82 12.66 7.54 -2.97
C ALA A 82 13.16 6.09 -2.90
N GLY A 83 12.77 5.23 -3.85
CA GLY A 83 12.97 3.79 -3.73
C GLY A 83 11.91 3.14 -2.84
N ARG A 84 11.59 1.88 -3.14
CA ARG A 84 10.46 1.14 -2.56
C ARG A 84 10.53 1.05 -1.03
N PHE A 85 11.72 0.80 -0.48
CA PHE A 85 11.93 0.70 0.97
C PHE A 85 11.71 2.03 1.70
N TRP A 86 12.22 3.15 1.17
CA TRP A 86 12.06 4.46 1.81
C TRP A 86 10.63 4.95 1.70
N ILE A 87 9.88 4.65 0.64
CA ILE A 87 8.45 4.98 0.60
C ILE A 87 7.67 4.15 1.60
N ILE A 88 7.93 2.85 1.73
CA ILE A 88 7.27 2.04 2.77
C ILE A 88 7.62 2.60 4.14
N THR A 89 8.90 2.90 4.40
CA THR A 89 9.36 3.39 5.70
C THR A 89 8.85 4.80 5.99
N VAL A 90 8.93 5.73 5.06
CA VAL A 90 8.42 7.10 5.21
C VAL A 90 6.90 7.11 5.29
N ALA A 91 6.19 6.30 4.50
CA ALA A 91 4.73 6.18 4.63
C ALA A 91 4.34 5.61 6.00
N SER A 92 5.04 4.59 6.48
CA SER A 92 4.78 3.95 7.77
C SER A 92 5.20 4.83 8.96
N VAL A 93 6.31 5.54 8.84
CA VAL A 93 6.84 6.48 9.84
C VAL A 93 6.01 7.77 9.85
N ILE A 94 5.50 8.27 8.72
CA ILE A 94 4.50 9.34 8.70
C ILE A 94 3.21 8.85 9.34
N TYR A 95 2.81 7.59 9.13
CA TYR A 95 1.69 6.99 9.85
C TYR A 95 1.90 6.96 11.37
N GLN A 96 3.14 6.76 11.84
CA GLN A 96 3.49 6.58 13.27
C GLN A 96 3.97 7.84 14.02
N ILE A 97 4.74 8.73 13.40
CA ILE A 97 5.19 9.99 14.02
C ILE A 97 3.97 10.88 14.31
N VAL A 98 2.89 10.74 13.54
CA VAL A 98 1.61 11.41 13.80
C VAL A 98 0.83 10.78 14.96
N GLU A 99 1.22 9.59 15.44
CA GLU A 99 0.67 8.95 16.64
C GLU A 99 1.37 9.42 17.93
N SER A 100 2.67 9.73 17.88
CA SER A 100 3.48 10.08 19.07
C SER A 100 3.47 11.57 19.44
N LEU A 101 3.01 12.46 18.55
CA LEU A 101 2.96 13.90 18.80
C LEU A 101 1.54 14.38 19.08
N SER A 102 1.19 14.40 20.36
CA SER A 102 0.13 15.24 20.97
C SER A 102 -1.30 14.67 21.02
N LEU A 103 -1.69 14.31 22.25
CA LEU A 103 -3.08 14.12 22.73
C LEU A 103 -3.99 15.35 22.46
N ASN A 104 -3.43 16.50 22.09
CA ASN A 104 -4.15 17.77 21.86
C ASN A 104 -4.18 18.25 20.39
N LYS A 105 -3.69 17.47 19.42
CA LYS A 105 -3.85 17.75 17.97
C LYS A 105 -4.07 16.47 17.16
N CYS A 106 -5.12 15.72 17.49
CA CYS A 106 -5.55 14.46 16.86
C CYS A 106 -6.11 14.56 15.41
N ILE A 107 -5.71 15.54 14.60
CA ILE A 107 -6.43 15.82 13.33
C ILE A 107 -5.81 15.13 12.09
N LEU A 108 -4.77 14.29 12.19
CA LEU A 108 -4.08 13.79 10.98
C LEU A 108 -3.67 12.30 10.95
N ALA A 109 -4.52 11.35 11.37
CA ALA A 109 -4.25 9.91 11.22
C ALA A 109 -5.42 9.11 10.60
N GLY A 110 -5.19 8.30 9.57
CA GLY A 110 -6.27 7.64 8.83
C GLY A 110 -7.09 6.64 9.66
N MET A 111 -6.45 5.59 10.20
CA MET A 111 -7.14 4.56 11.01
C MET A 111 -7.25 4.93 12.51
N THR A 112 -6.32 5.74 13.02
CA THR A 112 -6.38 6.21 14.41
C THR A 112 -7.44 7.29 14.58
N CYS A 113 -7.66 8.21 13.63
CA CYS A 113 -8.81 9.13 13.70
C CYS A 113 -10.13 8.38 13.57
N LEU A 114 -10.21 7.28 12.80
CA LEU A 114 -11.41 6.44 12.76
C LEU A 114 -11.69 5.79 14.12
N THR A 115 -10.65 5.24 14.76
CA THR A 115 -10.77 4.64 16.10
C THR A 115 -11.12 5.69 17.16
N ILE A 116 -10.46 6.86 17.13
CA ILE A 116 -10.73 7.98 18.03
C ILE A 116 -12.12 8.57 17.79
N SER A 117 -12.58 8.66 16.53
CA SER A 117 -13.95 9.07 16.19
C SER A 117 -14.99 8.05 16.65
N ALA A 118 -14.63 6.77 16.76
CA ALA A 118 -15.49 5.73 17.31
C ALA A 118 -15.50 5.71 18.85
N VAL A 119 -14.42 6.15 19.50
CA VAL A 119 -14.24 6.12 20.97
C VAL A 119 -14.69 7.42 21.65
N LEU A 120 -14.53 8.58 21.02
CA LEU A 120 -14.90 9.86 21.61
C LEU A 120 -16.40 10.17 21.45
N PRO A 121 -17.17 10.26 22.54
CA PRO A 121 -18.62 10.53 22.49
C PRO A 121 -18.98 11.91 21.95
N GLN A 122 -18.02 12.83 21.83
CA GLN A 122 -18.19 14.17 21.24
C GLN A 122 -18.15 14.17 19.70
N LEU A 123 -17.58 13.12 19.10
CA LEU A 123 -17.44 12.97 17.64
C LEU A 123 -18.55 12.10 17.03
N ARG A 124 -19.46 11.61 17.87
CA ARG A 124 -20.60 10.77 17.48
C ARG A 124 -21.90 11.46 17.88
N PRO A 125 -22.98 11.32 17.08
CA PRO A 125 -24.31 11.69 17.55
C PRO A 125 -24.70 10.86 18.79
N PRO A 126 -25.49 11.42 19.73
CA PRO A 126 -25.92 10.72 20.93
C PRO A 126 -26.67 9.41 20.58
N PRO A 127 -26.59 8.38 21.44
CA PRO A 127 -27.29 7.12 21.23
C PRO A 127 -28.79 7.37 21.11
N CYS A 128 -29.36 6.92 20.00
CA CYS A 128 -30.73 7.21 19.66
C CYS A 128 -31.68 6.12 20.18
N ASN A 129 -32.78 6.53 20.81
CA ASN A 129 -33.86 5.63 21.18
C ASN A 129 -34.69 5.26 19.94
N PRO A 130 -35.13 3.99 19.78
CA PRO A 130 -35.83 3.50 18.59
C PRO A 130 -37.18 4.20 18.28
N ASN A 131 -37.69 5.04 19.19
CA ASN A 131 -38.96 5.76 19.05
C ASN A 131 -38.81 7.24 18.63
N LEU A 132 -37.59 7.73 18.33
CA LEU A 132 -37.33 9.13 17.95
C LEU A 132 -36.58 9.22 16.61
N VAL A 133 -36.81 10.32 15.88
CA VAL A 133 -36.05 10.66 14.68
C VAL A 133 -34.63 11.03 15.09
N CYS A 134 -33.67 10.15 14.83
CA CYS A 134 -32.27 10.32 15.22
C CYS A 134 -31.63 11.52 14.51
N GLN A 135 -30.92 12.34 15.27
CA GLN A 135 -30.18 13.47 14.70
C GLN A 135 -28.99 12.93 13.90
N GLN A 136 -28.95 13.27 12.61
CA GLN A 136 -27.85 12.90 11.73
C GLN A 136 -26.53 13.55 12.21
N ALA A 137 -25.39 12.88 11.97
CA ALA A 137 -24.07 13.40 12.32
C ALA A 137 -23.83 14.83 11.79
N ASN A 138 -23.19 15.67 12.62
CA ASN A 138 -22.91 17.07 12.29
C ASN A 138 -21.92 17.16 11.11
N THR A 139 -22.00 18.22 10.29
CA THR A 139 -21.13 18.42 9.11
C THR A 139 -19.65 18.37 9.45
N GLY A 140 -19.25 18.87 10.62
CA GLY A 140 -17.86 18.79 11.12
C GLY A 140 -17.40 17.36 11.44
N GLN A 141 -18.27 16.55 12.06
CA GLN A 141 -17.99 15.14 12.36
C GLN A 141 -17.84 14.32 11.07
N LEU A 142 -18.70 14.60 10.09
CA LEU A 142 -18.64 13.97 8.77
C LEU A 142 -17.38 14.36 7.98
N GLY A 143 -16.93 15.62 8.10
CA GLY A 143 -15.69 16.09 7.49
C GLY A 143 -14.45 15.39 8.04
N ILE A 144 -14.39 15.18 9.36
CA ILE A 144 -13.30 14.44 10.02
C ILE A 144 -13.30 12.97 9.54
N LEU A 145 -14.48 12.35 9.45
CA LEU A 145 -14.62 10.99 8.93
C LEU A 145 -14.08 10.90 7.48
N TYR A 146 -14.53 11.77 6.58
CA TYR A 146 -14.06 11.74 5.18
C TYR A 146 -12.57 11.98 5.05
N PHE A 147 -12.02 12.90 5.84
CA PHE A 147 -10.59 13.14 5.87
C PHE A 147 -9.81 11.90 6.34
N SER A 148 -10.28 11.24 7.39
CA SER A 148 -9.67 9.99 7.90
C SER A 148 -9.74 8.84 6.88
N LEU A 149 -10.88 8.70 6.18
CA LEU A 149 -11.04 7.74 5.09
C LEU A 149 -10.07 8.05 3.94
N LEU A 150 -9.95 9.30 3.52
CA LEU A 150 -9.02 9.68 2.46
C LEU A 150 -7.57 9.35 2.85
N LEU A 151 -7.17 9.69 4.08
CA LEU A 151 -5.82 9.39 4.57
C LEU A 151 -5.57 7.88 4.70
N ALA A 152 -6.57 7.10 5.10
CA ALA A 152 -6.50 5.63 5.12
C ALA A 152 -6.35 5.05 3.70
N ALA A 153 -7.08 5.59 2.72
CA ALA A 153 -6.93 5.21 1.31
C ALA A 153 -5.52 5.54 0.79
N VAL A 154 -5.00 6.72 1.14
CA VAL A 154 -3.63 7.16 0.79
C VAL A 154 -2.56 6.23 1.36
N GLY A 155 -2.65 5.91 2.66
CA GLY A 155 -1.71 5.00 3.32
C GLY A 155 -1.76 3.58 2.75
N ALA A 156 -2.96 3.02 2.58
CA ALA A 156 -3.14 1.67 2.02
C ALA A 156 -2.62 1.58 0.58
N GLY A 157 -2.82 2.63 -0.23
CA GLY A 157 -2.34 2.67 -1.60
C GLY A 157 -0.81 2.75 -1.71
N GLY A 158 -0.13 3.38 -0.77
CA GLY A 158 1.34 3.41 -0.74
C GLY A 158 1.97 2.07 -0.36
N ILE A 159 1.34 1.33 0.57
CA ILE A 159 1.92 0.11 1.14
C ILE A 159 1.72 -1.10 0.20
N ARG A 160 0.50 -1.34 -0.28
CA ARG A 160 0.11 -2.56 -1.03
C ARG A 160 0.97 -2.89 -2.25
N PRO A 161 1.18 -2.00 -3.23
CA PRO A 161 1.97 -2.33 -4.41
C PRO A 161 3.45 -2.51 -4.05
N CYS A 162 3.92 -1.79 -3.05
CA CYS A 162 5.32 -1.77 -2.65
C CYS A 162 5.70 -3.02 -1.85
N VAL A 163 4.85 -3.53 -0.96
CA VAL A 163 5.17 -4.70 -0.11
C VAL A 163 5.33 -5.98 -0.92
N VAL A 164 4.45 -6.23 -1.90
CA VAL A 164 4.55 -7.40 -2.79
C VAL A 164 5.83 -7.35 -3.61
N ALA A 165 6.08 -6.18 -4.23
CA ALA A 165 7.27 -5.97 -5.05
C ALA A 165 8.55 -6.09 -4.21
N PHE A 166 8.57 -5.48 -3.03
CA PHE A 166 9.68 -5.55 -2.08
C PHE A 166 9.94 -6.98 -1.59
N GLY A 167 8.90 -7.78 -1.37
CA GLY A 167 9.02 -9.19 -1.00
C GLY A 167 9.61 -10.04 -2.13
N ALA A 168 9.21 -9.78 -3.38
CA ALA A 168 9.81 -10.42 -4.54
C ALA A 168 11.30 -10.04 -4.72
N ASP A 169 11.62 -8.77 -4.49
CA ASP A 169 12.97 -8.21 -4.55
C ASP A 169 13.95 -8.84 -3.53
N GLN A 170 13.44 -9.57 -2.51
CA GLN A 170 14.28 -10.31 -1.56
C GLN A 170 14.90 -11.59 -2.15
N PHE A 171 14.45 -12.05 -3.32
CA PHE A 171 14.95 -13.25 -4.01
C PHE A 171 15.71 -12.87 -5.29
N ASN A 172 16.81 -13.56 -5.58
CA ASN A 172 17.60 -13.27 -6.78
C ASN A 172 17.06 -14.08 -7.98
N GLU A 173 16.46 -13.42 -8.96
CA GLU A 173 15.85 -14.08 -10.12
C GLU A 173 16.87 -14.70 -11.10
N THR A 174 18.14 -14.28 -11.02
CA THR A 174 19.23 -14.71 -11.92
C THR A 174 19.71 -16.15 -11.65
N ASP A 175 19.41 -16.71 -10.48
CA ASP A 175 19.78 -18.08 -10.12
C ASP A 175 18.59 -19.05 -10.36
N PRO A 176 18.71 -20.03 -11.27
CA PRO A 176 17.63 -20.99 -11.55
C PRO A 176 17.21 -21.81 -10.32
N LYS A 177 18.10 -21.99 -9.32
CA LYS A 177 17.76 -22.66 -8.05
C LYS A 177 16.94 -21.76 -7.11
N GLN A 178 16.96 -20.45 -7.30
CA GLN A 178 16.18 -19.49 -6.52
C GLN A 178 14.79 -19.23 -7.11
N LYS A 179 14.59 -19.44 -8.43
CA LYS A 179 13.25 -19.34 -9.05
C LYS A 179 12.21 -20.24 -8.37
N THR A 180 12.57 -21.48 -8.03
CA THR A 180 11.68 -22.40 -7.30
C THR A 180 11.38 -21.92 -5.87
N LYS A 181 12.31 -21.17 -5.25
CA LYS A 181 12.13 -20.60 -3.90
C LYS A 181 11.15 -19.42 -3.92
N THR A 182 11.17 -18.59 -4.97
CA THR A 182 10.22 -17.49 -5.17
C THR A 182 8.78 -17.99 -5.31
N TRP A 183 8.54 -19.11 -6.00
CA TRP A 183 7.20 -19.71 -6.06
C TRP A 183 6.68 -20.16 -4.69
N LYS A 184 7.54 -20.74 -3.85
CA LYS A 184 7.17 -21.08 -2.46
C LYS A 184 6.83 -19.85 -1.63
N PHE A 185 7.55 -18.74 -1.85
CA PHE A 185 7.22 -17.45 -1.23
C PHE A 185 5.82 -16.99 -1.62
N PHE A 186 5.50 -16.93 -2.91
CA PHE A 186 4.18 -16.49 -3.37
C PHE A 186 3.05 -17.40 -2.86
N ASN A 187 3.25 -18.73 -2.86
CA ASN A 187 2.25 -19.65 -2.33
C ASN A 187 1.96 -19.39 -0.84
N TRP A 188 3.00 -19.21 -0.02
CA TRP A 188 2.78 -18.95 1.41
C TRP A 188 2.25 -17.53 1.66
N TYR A 189 2.65 -16.55 0.84
CA TYR A 189 2.12 -15.19 0.85
C TYR A 189 0.60 -15.17 0.64
N TYR A 190 0.11 -15.79 -0.43
CA TYR A 190 -1.32 -15.85 -0.72
C TYR A 190 -2.10 -16.66 0.33
N PHE A 191 -1.51 -17.72 0.87
CA PHE A 191 -2.11 -18.46 1.97
C PHE A 191 -2.28 -17.59 3.23
N CYS A 192 -1.23 -16.87 3.64
CA CYS A 192 -1.28 -15.96 4.79
C CYS A 192 -2.27 -14.81 4.58
N MET A 193 -2.32 -14.26 3.36
CA MET A 193 -3.30 -13.23 2.98
C MET A 193 -4.74 -13.76 3.09
N GLY A 194 -5.01 -14.94 2.54
CA GLY A 194 -6.34 -15.56 2.62
C GLY A 194 -6.77 -15.83 4.07
N ALA A 195 -5.87 -16.37 4.89
CA ALA A 195 -6.13 -16.60 6.31
C ALA A 195 -6.42 -15.28 7.06
N SER A 196 -5.66 -14.23 6.78
CA SER A 196 -5.87 -12.90 7.39
C SER A 196 -7.21 -12.30 7.00
N ILE A 197 -7.63 -12.44 5.74
CA ILE A 197 -8.95 -12.02 5.28
C ILE A 197 -10.04 -12.78 6.02
N LEU A 198 -9.95 -14.11 6.14
CA LEU A 198 -10.93 -14.91 6.87
C LEU A 198 -11.08 -14.47 8.32
N VAL A 199 -9.96 -14.23 9.02
CA VAL A 199 -9.97 -13.71 10.39
C VAL A 199 -10.58 -12.30 10.46
N ALA A 200 -10.33 -11.44 9.46
CA ALA A 200 -10.91 -10.11 9.39
C ALA A 200 -12.44 -10.15 9.30
N VAL A 201 -13.00 -10.90 8.34
CA VAL A 201 -14.46 -10.98 8.16
C VAL A 201 -15.19 -11.75 9.27
N THR A 202 -14.49 -12.57 10.06
CA THR A 202 -15.11 -13.35 11.14
C THR A 202 -14.88 -12.72 12.50
N VAL A 203 -13.64 -12.74 12.99
CA VAL A 203 -13.28 -12.31 14.35
C VAL A 203 -13.39 -10.81 14.51
N VAL A 204 -12.83 -10.03 13.58
CA VAL A 204 -12.84 -8.55 13.71
C VAL A 204 -14.27 -8.02 13.59
N VAL A 205 -15.05 -8.50 12.62
CA VAL A 205 -16.47 -8.14 12.48
C VAL A 205 -17.28 -8.54 13.71
N TYR A 206 -17.05 -9.74 14.25
CA TYR A 206 -17.73 -10.19 15.46
C TYR A 206 -17.46 -9.26 16.65
N ILE A 207 -16.21 -8.83 16.84
CA ILE A 207 -15.83 -7.87 17.89
C ILE A 207 -16.51 -6.52 17.67
N GLN A 208 -16.51 -6.01 16.43
CA GLN A 208 -17.15 -4.74 16.08
C GLN A 208 -18.64 -4.73 16.41
N ASP A 209 -19.35 -5.81 16.06
CA ASP A 209 -20.82 -5.89 16.22
C ASP A 209 -21.28 -6.25 17.63
N ASN A 210 -20.52 -7.07 18.38
CA ASN A 210 -20.96 -7.59 19.69
C ASN A 210 -20.29 -6.93 20.89
N ILE A 211 -19.02 -6.52 20.77
CA ILE A 211 -18.24 -5.93 21.88
C ILE A 211 -18.17 -4.41 21.73
N GLY A 212 -18.06 -3.93 20.49
CA GLY A 212 -18.15 -2.53 20.12
C GLY A 212 -17.03 -2.06 19.21
N TRP A 213 -17.29 -0.93 18.55
CA TRP A 213 -16.43 -0.36 17.52
C TRP A 213 -15.05 0.09 18.01
N GLY A 214 -14.95 0.55 19.27
CA GLY A 214 -13.66 0.96 19.85
C GLY A 214 -12.65 -0.19 19.89
N TRP A 215 -13.05 -1.36 20.39
CA TRP A 215 -12.21 -2.56 20.42
C TRP A 215 -12.00 -3.15 19.01
N GLY A 216 -13.07 -3.15 18.19
CA GLY A 216 -13.04 -3.68 16.84
C GLY A 216 -12.11 -2.94 15.88
N LEU A 217 -11.88 -1.64 16.10
CA LEU A 217 -10.92 -0.84 15.33
C LEU A 217 -9.57 -0.68 16.04
N GLY A 218 -9.56 -0.67 17.37
CA GLY A 218 -8.34 -0.52 18.18
C GLY A 218 -7.39 -1.72 18.07
N ILE A 219 -7.91 -2.95 18.10
CA ILE A 219 -7.07 -4.16 18.04
C ILE A 219 -6.28 -4.24 16.72
N PRO A 220 -6.90 -4.11 15.53
CA PRO A 220 -6.17 -4.09 14.26
C PRO A 220 -5.18 -2.92 14.16
N THR A 221 -5.54 -1.75 14.69
CA THR A 221 -4.66 -0.56 14.68
C THR A 221 -3.39 -0.81 15.50
N MET A 222 -3.52 -1.36 16.70
CA MET A 222 -2.37 -1.68 17.56
C MET A 222 -1.53 -2.82 17.00
N ALA A 223 -2.16 -3.83 16.37
CA ALA A 223 -1.44 -4.89 15.67
C ALA A 223 -0.63 -4.34 14.49
N MET A 224 -1.21 -3.44 13.70
CA MET A 224 -0.52 -2.76 12.60
C MET A 224 0.67 -1.93 13.10
N PHE A 225 0.50 -1.20 14.21
CA PHE A 225 1.57 -0.42 14.82
C PHE A 225 2.78 -1.29 15.22
N LEU A 226 2.53 -2.40 15.92
CA LEU A 226 3.58 -3.35 16.30
C LEU A 226 4.26 -3.98 15.08
N SER A 227 3.48 -4.26 14.03
CA SER A 227 4.01 -4.87 12.81
C SER A 227 4.94 -3.94 12.04
N ILE A 228 4.62 -2.65 11.98
CA ILE A 228 5.50 -1.64 11.39
C ILE A 228 6.82 -1.53 12.17
N ILE A 229 6.78 -1.54 13.51
CA ILE A 229 7.99 -1.53 14.33
C ILE A 229 8.87 -2.75 14.00
N ALA A 230 8.25 -3.93 13.94
CA ALA A 230 8.96 -5.16 13.56
C ALA A 230 9.53 -5.05 12.13
N PHE A 231 8.80 -4.45 11.20
CA PHE A 231 9.25 -4.21 9.83
C PHE A 231 10.49 -3.30 9.79
N ILE A 232 10.52 -2.21 10.57
CA ILE A 232 11.66 -1.29 10.66
C ILE A 232 12.87 -1.96 11.32
N ILE A 233 12.68 -2.74 12.38
CA ILE A 233 13.76 -3.50 13.04
C ILE A 233 14.39 -4.51 12.07
N GLY A 234 13.60 -5.04 11.12
CA GLY A 234 14.07 -5.92 10.05
C GLY A 234 14.95 -5.25 8.99
N TYR A 235 15.09 -3.91 8.99
CA TYR A 235 15.84 -3.15 7.98
C TYR A 235 17.22 -3.72 7.59
N PRO A 236 18.13 -4.03 8.54
CA PRO A 236 19.48 -4.48 8.19
C PRO A 236 19.50 -5.86 7.49
N MET A 237 18.39 -6.60 7.55
CA MET A 237 18.24 -7.93 6.93
C MET A 237 17.71 -7.85 5.50
N TYR A 238 17.10 -6.72 5.10
CA TYR A 238 16.53 -6.57 3.78
C TYR A 238 17.58 -6.28 2.71
N ARG A 239 17.29 -6.77 1.51
CA ARG A 239 17.99 -6.37 0.29
C ARG A 239 17.25 -5.19 -0.32
N ASN A 240 17.91 -4.03 -0.39
CA ASN A 240 17.39 -2.84 -1.05
C ASN A 240 17.99 -2.77 -2.46
N LEU A 241 17.15 -2.59 -3.47
CA LEU A 241 17.57 -2.26 -4.83
C LEU A 241 17.44 -0.75 -5.05
N ASP A 242 18.35 -0.19 -5.82
CA ASP A 242 18.29 1.20 -6.24
C ASP A 242 17.08 1.45 -7.17
N PRO A 243 16.43 2.62 -7.09
CA PRO A 243 15.27 2.92 -7.93
C PRO A 243 15.64 2.97 -9.41
N ALA A 244 15.01 2.11 -10.22
CA ALA A 244 15.24 2.01 -11.68
C ALA A 244 14.45 3.05 -12.52
N GLY A 245 13.75 3.97 -11.86
CA GLY A 245 12.85 4.97 -12.46
C GLY A 245 11.44 4.43 -12.74
N SER A 246 10.45 5.32 -12.76
CA SER A 246 9.05 4.93 -12.96
C SER A 246 8.71 4.65 -14.44
N PRO A 247 8.03 3.52 -14.77
CA PRO A 247 7.52 3.28 -16.12
C PRO A 247 6.54 4.36 -16.60
N PHE A 248 5.81 5.00 -15.69
CA PHE A 248 4.87 6.07 -16.01
C PHE A 248 5.56 7.33 -16.54
N THR A 249 6.71 7.74 -15.97
CA THR A 249 7.43 8.90 -16.49
C THR A 249 7.90 8.65 -17.92
N ARG A 250 8.34 7.41 -18.22
CA ARG A 250 8.76 7.01 -19.57
C ARG A 250 7.58 6.98 -20.54
N LEU A 251 6.42 6.47 -20.12
CA LEU A 251 5.20 6.50 -20.95
C LEU A 251 4.79 7.94 -21.29
N VAL A 252 4.78 8.83 -20.30
CA VAL A 252 4.48 10.25 -20.52
C VAL A 252 5.52 10.90 -21.45
N GLN A 253 6.81 10.59 -21.28
CA GLN A 253 7.87 11.07 -22.17
C GLN A 253 7.64 10.63 -23.62
N VAL A 254 7.25 9.37 -23.85
CA VAL A 254 6.93 8.86 -25.20
C VAL A 254 5.71 9.57 -25.77
N CYS A 255 4.63 9.74 -25.00
CA CYS A 255 3.44 10.46 -25.45
C CYS A 255 3.75 11.93 -25.81
N VAL A 256 4.50 12.63 -24.95
CA VAL A 256 4.91 14.03 -25.18
C VAL A 256 5.84 14.13 -26.38
N ALA A 257 6.81 13.22 -26.50
CA ALA A 257 7.73 13.18 -27.64
C ALA A 257 6.99 12.89 -28.95
N ALA A 258 6.04 11.94 -28.96
CA ALA A 258 5.22 11.62 -30.13
C ALA A 258 4.35 12.83 -30.55
N PHE A 259 3.71 13.49 -29.58
CA PHE A 259 2.89 14.67 -29.87
C PHE A 259 3.74 15.83 -30.41
N LYS A 260 4.90 16.10 -29.81
CA LYS A 260 5.82 17.16 -30.25
C LYS A 260 6.46 16.88 -31.61
N LYS A 261 6.74 15.60 -31.91
CA LYS A 261 7.39 15.16 -33.16
C LYS A 261 6.40 14.74 -34.25
N ARG A 262 5.09 14.97 -34.08
CA ARG A 262 4.05 14.51 -35.03
C ARG A 262 4.20 15.03 -36.46
N ASN A 263 4.89 16.16 -36.64
CA ASN A 263 5.11 16.79 -37.94
C ASN A 263 6.49 16.46 -38.56
N LEU A 264 7.30 15.62 -37.91
CA LEU A 264 8.59 15.21 -38.46
C LEU A 264 8.41 14.07 -39.46
N HIS A 265 9.18 14.11 -40.54
CA HIS A 265 9.17 13.06 -41.54
C HIS A 265 9.74 11.76 -40.95
N MET A 266 9.13 10.61 -41.27
CA MET A 266 9.59 9.31 -40.79
C MET A 266 10.99 9.02 -41.32
N VAL A 267 11.90 8.61 -40.43
CA VAL A 267 13.25 8.15 -40.79
C VAL A 267 13.17 6.68 -41.22
N SER A 268 13.60 6.38 -42.45
CA SER A 268 13.47 5.04 -43.04
C SER A 268 14.45 3.99 -42.49
N ASP A 269 15.55 4.40 -41.86
CA ASP A 269 16.54 3.47 -41.29
C ASP A 269 16.43 3.43 -39.73
N PRO A 270 15.99 2.30 -39.14
CA PRO A 270 15.90 2.12 -37.69
C PRO A 270 17.23 2.30 -36.95
N LYS A 271 18.37 2.15 -37.63
CA LYS A 271 19.71 2.27 -37.02
C LYS A 271 20.11 3.71 -36.70
N LEU A 272 19.39 4.69 -37.25
CA LEU A 272 19.61 6.12 -36.98
C LEU A 272 18.85 6.62 -35.75
N LEU A 273 18.02 5.76 -35.13
CA LEU A 273 17.28 6.10 -33.92
C LEU A 273 18.21 6.12 -32.70
N TYR A 274 18.05 7.13 -31.86
CA TYR A 274 18.80 7.26 -30.61
C TYR A 274 18.44 6.13 -29.65
N GLU A 275 19.45 5.35 -29.23
CA GLU A 275 19.30 4.26 -28.27
C GLU A 275 20.10 4.58 -27.00
N ASN A 276 19.44 4.57 -25.85
CA ASN A 276 20.08 4.90 -24.58
C ASN A 276 20.24 3.62 -23.75
N ARG A 277 21.42 3.01 -23.86
CA ARG A 277 21.74 1.73 -23.20
C ARG A 277 21.61 1.77 -21.67
N GLU A 278 21.76 2.92 -21.02
CA GLU A 278 21.62 3.04 -19.57
C GLU A 278 20.15 3.08 -19.14
N LEU A 279 19.30 3.85 -19.84
CA LEU A 279 17.86 3.85 -19.59
C LEU A 279 17.20 2.52 -19.98
N ASP A 280 17.68 1.88 -21.05
CA ASP A 280 17.10 0.66 -21.60
C ASP A 280 17.58 -0.62 -20.86
N ALA A 281 18.65 -0.54 -20.07
CA ALA A 281 19.19 -1.68 -19.34
C ALA A 281 18.15 -2.32 -18.39
N SER A 282 17.35 -1.51 -17.68
CA SER A 282 16.30 -2.01 -16.78
C SER A 282 15.10 -2.61 -17.52
N ILE A 283 14.90 -2.28 -18.80
CA ILE A 283 13.86 -2.85 -19.66
C ILE A 283 14.35 -4.16 -20.29
N SER A 284 15.63 -4.22 -20.70
CA SER A 284 16.20 -5.37 -21.42
C SER A 284 16.39 -6.63 -20.58
N VAL A 285 16.19 -6.56 -19.25
CA VAL A 285 16.24 -7.73 -18.37
C VAL A 285 15.23 -8.80 -18.81
N ALA A 286 14.11 -8.40 -19.41
CA ALA A 286 13.09 -9.30 -19.97
C ALA A 286 13.27 -9.60 -21.48
N GLY A 287 14.32 -9.06 -22.11
CA GLY A 287 14.58 -9.18 -23.55
C GLY A 287 14.13 -7.95 -24.36
N LYS A 288 14.78 -7.73 -25.51
CA LYS A 288 14.43 -6.66 -26.46
C LYS A 288 13.29 -7.16 -27.36
N LEU A 289 12.18 -6.44 -27.42
CA LEU A 289 11.11 -6.76 -28.37
C LEU A 289 11.65 -6.62 -29.80
N LEU A 290 11.70 -7.73 -30.54
CA LEU A 290 12.06 -7.74 -31.95
C LEU A 290 10.97 -7.02 -32.75
N HIS A 291 11.38 -6.27 -33.77
CA HIS A 291 10.46 -5.61 -34.68
C HIS A 291 9.55 -6.65 -35.35
N THR A 292 8.23 -6.52 -35.18
CA THR A 292 7.24 -7.39 -35.82
C THR A 292 6.69 -6.73 -37.08
N GLU A 293 6.82 -7.42 -38.22
CA GLU A 293 6.35 -6.98 -39.55
C GLU A 293 4.81 -6.88 -39.69
N HIS A 294 4.06 -7.19 -38.63
CA HIS A 294 2.60 -7.39 -38.69
C HIS A 294 1.75 -6.12 -38.52
N MET A 295 2.35 -4.95 -38.31
CA MET A 295 1.64 -3.66 -38.29
C MET A 295 2.19 -2.71 -39.36
N LYS A 296 1.86 -3.01 -40.62
CA LYS A 296 2.02 -2.11 -41.77
C LYS A 296 0.72 -1.36 -42.04
#